data_AF-A0A5E4JAW0-F1
#
_entry.id   AF-A0A5E4JAW0-F1
#
_cell.length_a   1.000
_cell.length_b   1.000
_cell.length_c   1.000
_cell.angle_alpha   90.00
_cell.angle_beta   90.00
_cell.angle_gamma   90.00
#
_symmetry.space_group_name_H-M   'P 1'
#
loop_
_entity.id
_entity.type
_entity.pdbx_description
1 polymer ?
#
loop_
_entity_poly.entity_id
_entity_poly.type
_entity_poly.pdbx_seq_one_letter_code
_entity_poly.pdbx_strand_id
1 'polypeptide(L)'
;MHKGQMFSMDFLIAAVIVIMAFGLLTAAMEINFYNKKQSQLYEVMKQKAQTAAIALVNSPDYDCNIGSLELAYSIDLNKAAGISESDFKNRLGLKDYNANISFRDLANGGNIIVQKIINDSITDSNNIASIDLNIAGCAKDIRPAYSDLNTCIRTPQGSYCSSSALKLYTMTVKVAK
;
A
#
# COMPACT_ATOMS: atom_id res chain seq x y z
N MET A 1 -50.72 40.87 35.72
CA MET A 1 -51.01 40.27 34.40
C MET A 1 -49.92 39.27 34.05
N HIS A 2 -50.16 37.97 34.22
CA HIS A 2 -49.28 36.93 33.66
C HIS A 2 -50.08 36.17 32.61
N LYS A 3 -49.92 36.55 31.34
CA LYS A 3 -50.40 35.77 30.20
C LYS A 3 -49.39 34.65 29.97
N GLY A 4 -49.59 33.51 30.64
CA GLY A 4 -48.87 32.28 30.30
C GLY A 4 -49.44 31.72 29.00
N GLN A 5 -48.62 31.63 27.95
CA GLN A 5 -48.98 30.88 26.75
C GLN A 5 -49.03 29.39 27.12
N MET A 6 -50.22 28.80 27.17
CA MET A 6 -50.38 27.35 27.28
C MET A 6 -50.22 26.75 25.90
N PHE A 7 -49.08 26.12 25.64
CA PHE A 7 -48.89 25.28 24.46
C PHE A 7 -49.64 23.96 24.65
N SER A 8 -50.30 23.46 23.61
CA SER A 8 -50.97 22.15 23.68
C SER A 8 -49.93 21.04 23.86
N MET A 9 -50.34 19.96 24.53
CA MET A 9 -49.49 18.78 24.72
C MET A 9 -49.02 18.19 23.38
N ASP A 10 -49.87 18.24 22.36
CA ASP A 10 -49.55 17.82 20.99
C ASP A 10 -48.46 18.68 20.35
N PHE A 11 -48.45 19.99 20.62
CA PHE A 11 -47.39 20.89 20.15
C PHE A 11 -46.05 20.56 20.80
N LEU A 12 -46.05 20.26 22.11
CA LEU A 12 -44.85 19.84 22.84
C LEU A 12 -44.29 18.50 22.30
N ILE A 13 -45.17 17.52 22.05
CA ILE A 13 -44.77 16.23 21.48
C ILE A 13 -44.21 16.42 20.07
N ALA A 14 -44.87 17.22 19.23
CA ALA A 14 -44.38 17.52 17.88
C ALA A 14 -43.00 18.22 17.91
N ALA A 15 -42.80 19.18 18.81
CA ALA A 15 -41.52 19.87 18.97
C ALA A 15 -40.39 18.92 19.37
N VAL A 16 -40.64 17.99 20.29
CA VAL A 16 -39.66 16.96 20.70
C VAL A 16 -39.30 16.03 19.54
N ILE A 17 -40.29 15.60 18.75
CA ILE A 17 -40.06 14.75 17.57
C ILE A 17 -39.21 15.48 16.53
N VAL A 18 -39.48 16.77 16.28
CA VAL A 18 -38.70 17.58 15.34
C VAL A 18 -37.26 17.72 15.81
N ILE A 19 -37.03 18.01 17.10
CA ILE A 19 -35.67 18.11 17.66
C ILE A 19 -34.93 16.77 17.55
N MET A 20 -35.59 15.64 17.83
CA MET A 20 -35.00 14.31 17.65
C MET A 20 -34.67 14.03 16.18
N ALA A 21 -35.56 14.37 15.25
CA ALA A 21 -35.33 14.19 13.83
C ALA A 21 -34.11 14.99 13.35
N PHE A 22 -33.98 16.25 13.78
CA PHE A 22 -32.79 17.06 13.50
C PHE A 22 -31.52 16.45 14.12
N GLY A 23 -31.58 15.99 15.37
CA GLY A 23 -30.44 15.33 16.03
C GLY A 23 -29.97 14.06 15.30
N LEU A 24 -30.90 13.22 14.84
CA LEU A 24 -30.60 12.03 14.05
C LEU A 24 -30.02 12.38 12.68
N LEU A 25 -30.55 13.40 12.01
CA LEU A 25 -30.03 13.91 10.75
C LEU A 25 -28.59 14.42 10.89
N THR A 26 -28.30 15.20 11.94
CA THR A 26 -26.94 15.70 12.19
C THR A 26 -25.96 14.56 12.45
N ALA A 27 -26.34 13.57 13.28
CA ALA A 27 -25.50 12.41 13.55
C ALA A 27 -25.23 11.59 12.27
N ALA A 28 -26.26 11.39 11.42
CA ALA A 28 -26.10 10.69 10.15
C ALA A 28 -25.17 11.44 9.17
N MET A 29 -25.27 12.78 9.11
CA MET A 29 -24.36 13.60 8.30
C MET A 29 -22.91 13.52 8.76
N GLU A 30 -22.67 13.56 10.07
CA GLU A 30 -21.33 13.41 10.64
C GLU A 30 -20.72 12.07 10.25
N ILE A 31 -21.45 10.96 10.44
CA ILE A 31 -20.98 9.62 10.05
C ILE A 31 -20.62 9.56 8.56
N ASN A 32 -21.47 10.09 7.69
CA ASN A 32 -21.21 10.11 6.25
C ASN A 32 -19.98 10.96 5.90
N PHE A 33 -19.80 12.10 6.58
CA PHE A 33 -18.63 12.94 6.39
C PHE A 33 -17.34 12.22 6.83
N TYR A 34 -17.36 11.54 7.98
CA TYR A 34 -16.23 10.73 8.45
C TYR A 34 -15.88 9.62 7.45
N ASN A 35 -16.88 8.85 6.99
CA ASN A 35 -16.68 7.77 6.01
C ASN A 35 -16.09 8.30 4.70
N LYS A 36 -16.59 9.44 4.20
CA LYS A 36 -16.07 10.06 2.97
C LYS A 36 -14.62 10.51 3.15
N LYS A 37 -14.29 11.15 4.26
CA LYS A 37 -12.92 11.59 4.57
C LYS A 37 -11.96 10.41 4.68
N GLN A 38 -12.40 9.30 5.28
CA GLN A 38 -11.61 8.08 5.40
C GLN A 38 -11.35 7.44 4.04
N SER A 39 -12.36 7.35 3.18
CA SER A 39 -12.21 6.83 1.80
C SER A 39 -11.25 7.68 0.97
N GLN A 40 -11.33 9.01 1.06
CA GLN A 40 -10.39 9.90 0.37
C GLN A 40 -8.95 9.72 0.85
N LEU A 41 -8.74 9.60 2.16
CA LEU A 41 -7.42 9.37 2.72
C LEU A 41 -6.85 8.03 2.25
N TYR A 42 -7.68 6.98 2.25
CA TYR A 42 -7.31 5.65 1.76
C TYR A 42 -6.83 5.68 0.30
N GLU A 43 -7.58 6.34 -0.60
CA GLU A 43 -7.19 6.45 -2.01
C GLU A 43 -5.88 7.21 -2.20
N VAL A 44 -5.66 8.29 -1.44
CA VAL A 44 -4.38 9.02 -1.47
C VAL A 44 -3.22 8.11 -1.03
N MET A 45 -3.39 7.36 0.06
CA MET A 45 -2.34 6.44 0.55
C MET A 45 -2.09 5.29 -0.43
N LYS A 46 -3.14 4.77 -1.07
CA LYS A 46 -3.03 3.76 -2.13
C LYS A 46 -2.25 4.28 -3.32
N GLN A 47 -2.52 5.50 -3.77
CA GLN A 47 -1.75 6.14 -4.85
C GLN A 47 -0.28 6.37 -4.46
N LYS A 48 -0.01 6.72 -3.19
CA LYS A 48 1.37 6.84 -2.69
C LYS A 48 2.09 5.49 -2.65
N ALA A 49 1.43 4.44 -2.17
CA ALA A 49 1.97 3.08 -2.19
C ALA A 49 2.27 2.62 -3.62
N GLN A 50 1.35 2.85 -4.56
CA GLN A 50 1.52 2.60 -6.00
C GLN A 50 2.72 3.34 -6.58
N THR A 51 2.82 4.64 -6.32
CA THR A 51 3.89 5.48 -6.86
C THR A 51 5.24 5.04 -6.30
N ALA A 52 5.33 4.76 -5.00
CA ALA A 52 6.54 4.25 -4.37
C ALA A 52 6.95 2.88 -4.94
N ALA A 53 5.98 1.97 -5.09
CA ALA A 53 6.20 0.65 -5.66
C ALA A 53 6.75 0.75 -7.10
N ILE A 54 6.13 1.56 -7.95
CA ILE A 54 6.55 1.78 -9.35
C ILE A 54 7.91 2.48 -9.40
N ALA A 55 8.14 3.51 -8.57
CA ALA A 55 9.40 4.23 -8.51
C ALA A 55 10.55 3.30 -8.11
N LEU A 56 10.30 2.34 -7.21
CA LEU A 56 11.31 1.40 -6.77
C LEU A 56 11.72 0.42 -7.87
N VAL A 57 10.75 -0.16 -8.58
CA VAL A 57 10.97 -1.24 -9.57
C VAL A 57 11.35 -0.72 -10.97
N ASN A 58 11.23 0.59 -11.20
CA ASN A 58 11.69 1.25 -12.42
C ASN A 58 12.91 2.14 -12.17
N SER A 59 13.46 2.13 -10.96
CA SER A 59 14.66 2.90 -10.64
C SER A 59 15.89 2.23 -11.26
N PRO A 60 16.69 2.94 -12.08
CA PRO A 60 17.92 2.39 -12.65
C PRO A 60 18.94 1.98 -11.58
N ASP A 61 18.86 2.59 -10.39
CA ASP A 61 19.73 2.25 -9.27
C ASP A 61 19.44 0.84 -8.73
N TYR A 62 18.21 0.34 -8.89
CA TYR A 62 17.76 -0.94 -8.35
C TYR A 62 17.35 -1.93 -9.44
N ASP A 63 17.49 -1.57 -10.72
CA ASP A 63 17.14 -2.46 -11.82
C ASP A 63 17.98 -3.75 -11.76
N CYS A 64 17.33 -4.87 -12.02
CA CYS A 64 18.05 -6.09 -12.31
C CYS A 64 18.42 -6.16 -13.79
N ASN A 65 19.67 -5.83 -14.06
CA ASN A 65 20.19 -5.84 -15.42
C ASN A 65 20.61 -7.26 -15.85
N ILE A 66 19.95 -7.80 -16.89
CA ILE A 66 20.29 -9.08 -17.52
C ILE A 66 21.10 -8.80 -18.78
N GLY A 67 22.40 -8.58 -18.61
CA GLY A 67 23.29 -8.22 -19.73
C GLY A 67 23.05 -6.78 -20.22
N SER A 68 22.51 -6.62 -21.44
CA SER A 68 22.19 -5.32 -22.07
C SER A 68 20.68 -5.05 -22.15
N LEU A 69 19.87 -5.83 -21.44
CA LEU A 69 18.42 -5.76 -21.45
C LEU A 69 17.94 -5.30 -20.08
N GLU A 70 17.28 -4.15 -20.06
CA GLU A 70 16.53 -3.64 -18.91
C GLU A 70 15.17 -4.33 -18.87
N LEU A 71 14.81 -4.89 -17.71
CA LEU A 71 13.51 -5.49 -17.50
C LEU A 71 12.57 -4.47 -16.85
N ALA A 72 11.43 -4.19 -17.48
CA ALA A 72 10.39 -3.40 -16.84
C ALA A 72 9.86 -4.13 -15.59
N TYR A 73 9.65 -3.42 -14.49
CA TYR A 73 9.23 -3.97 -13.19
C TYR A 73 10.19 -5.02 -12.63
N SER A 74 11.48 -4.68 -12.58
CA SER A 74 12.53 -5.55 -12.08
C SER A 74 13.26 -4.96 -10.87
N ILE A 75 13.80 -5.82 -10.00
CA ILE A 75 14.58 -5.34 -8.85
C ILE A 75 15.77 -6.24 -8.50
N ASP A 76 16.90 -5.60 -8.23
CA ASP A 76 18.06 -6.16 -7.54
C ASP A 76 17.84 -6.07 -6.02
N LEU A 77 17.50 -7.21 -5.42
CA LEU A 77 17.20 -7.32 -3.99
C LEU A 77 18.42 -6.99 -3.11
N ASN A 78 19.65 -7.15 -3.60
CA ASN A 78 20.85 -6.81 -2.83
C ASN A 78 20.99 -5.30 -2.67
N LYS A 79 20.77 -4.57 -3.76
CA LYS A 79 20.80 -3.11 -3.73
C LYS A 79 19.65 -2.57 -2.89
N ALA A 80 18.44 -3.11 -3.04
CA ALA A 80 17.29 -2.73 -2.24
C ALA A 80 17.50 -2.97 -0.73
N ALA A 81 18.16 -4.08 -0.36
CA ALA A 81 18.47 -4.40 1.03
C ALA A 81 19.55 -3.49 1.65
N GLY A 82 20.45 -2.91 0.84
CA GLY A 82 21.60 -2.12 1.32
C GLY A 82 21.30 -0.64 1.63
N ILE A 83 20.12 -0.12 1.29
CA ILE A 83 19.82 1.32 1.42
C ILE A 83 19.42 1.66 2.86
N SER A 84 19.86 2.84 3.31
CA SER A 84 19.45 3.45 4.57
C SER A 84 17.95 3.78 4.55
N GLU A 85 17.28 3.71 5.70
CA GLU A 85 15.85 4.03 5.78
C GLU A 85 15.55 5.47 5.29
N SER A 86 16.41 6.43 5.62
CA SER A 86 16.24 7.84 5.27
C SER A 86 16.34 8.11 3.77
N ASP A 87 17.32 7.52 3.09
CA ASP A 87 17.50 7.71 1.65
C ASP A 87 16.37 7.02 0.88
N PHE A 88 15.92 5.87 1.39
CA PHE A 88 14.81 5.12 0.82
C PHE A 88 13.49 5.89 0.94
N LYS A 89 13.19 6.50 2.11
CA LYS A 89 12.03 7.39 2.31
C LYS A 89 12.01 8.56 1.31
N ASN A 90 13.15 9.25 1.17
CA ASN A 90 13.25 10.42 0.32
C ASN A 90 13.06 10.08 -1.16
N ARG A 91 13.70 9.00 -1.62
CA ARG A 91 13.63 8.55 -3.01
C ARG A 91 12.24 8.05 -3.42
N LEU A 92 11.51 7.42 -2.50
CA LEU A 92 10.16 6.92 -2.75
C LEU A 92 9.06 7.97 -2.49
N GLY A 93 9.42 9.17 -2.05
CA GLY A 93 8.45 10.23 -1.71
C GLY A 93 7.57 9.86 -0.51
N LEU A 94 8.09 9.05 0.41
CA LEU A 94 7.39 8.54 1.60
C LEU A 94 7.87 9.21 2.90
N LYS A 95 8.51 10.39 2.80
CA LYS A 95 9.13 11.09 3.94
C LYS A 95 8.17 11.31 5.12
N ASP A 96 6.92 11.66 4.82
CA ASP A 96 5.91 12.00 5.83
C ASP A 96 4.98 10.81 6.17
N TYR A 97 5.36 9.59 5.77
CA TYR A 97 4.56 8.39 5.93
C TYR A 97 5.35 7.26 6.58
N ASN A 98 4.66 6.43 7.34
CA ASN A 98 5.18 5.14 7.77
C ASN A 98 4.98 4.17 6.61
N ALA A 99 6.00 3.37 6.27
CA ALA A 99 5.87 2.38 5.21
C ALA A 99 6.47 1.02 5.57
N ASN A 100 5.99 -0.04 4.95
CA ASN A 100 6.60 -1.36 5.06
C ASN A 100 6.63 -1.94 3.66
N ILE A 101 7.84 -2.16 3.16
CA ILE A 101 8.07 -2.77 1.86
C ILE A 101 8.61 -4.17 2.11
N SER A 102 7.87 -5.18 1.67
CA SER A 102 8.27 -6.58 1.82
C SER A 102 8.24 -7.29 0.48
N PHE A 103 9.25 -8.09 0.21
CA PHE A 103 9.38 -8.91 -0.98
C PHE A 103 9.20 -10.38 -0.59
N ARG A 104 8.17 -11.02 -1.17
CA ARG A 104 7.84 -12.43 -0.91
C ARG A 104 8.17 -13.29 -2.11
N ASP A 105 8.87 -14.39 -1.87
CA ASP A 105 9.16 -15.39 -2.90
C ASP A 105 7.90 -16.16 -3.26
N LEU A 106 7.49 -16.10 -4.52
CA LEU A 106 6.34 -16.88 -4.98
C LEU A 106 6.66 -18.37 -5.11
N ALA A 107 7.94 -18.73 -5.34
CA ALA A 107 8.36 -20.12 -5.52
C ALA A 107 8.49 -20.89 -4.19
N ASN A 108 8.90 -20.19 -3.12
CA ASN A 108 9.20 -20.78 -1.81
C ASN A 108 8.07 -20.55 -0.79
N GLY A 109 6.82 -20.72 -1.21
CA GLY A 109 5.66 -20.69 -0.31
C GLY A 109 5.34 -19.30 0.28
N GLY A 110 5.81 -18.21 -0.33
CA GLY A 110 5.48 -16.85 0.12
C GLY A 110 6.40 -16.29 1.22
N ASN A 111 7.53 -16.93 1.50
CA ASN A 111 8.48 -16.45 2.51
C ASN A 111 8.99 -15.03 2.16
N ILE A 112 9.04 -14.16 3.17
CA ILE A 112 9.58 -12.81 3.04
C ILE A 112 11.11 -12.90 2.97
N ILE A 113 11.71 -12.47 1.86
CA ILE A 113 13.17 -12.51 1.66
C ILE A 113 13.82 -11.18 2.03
N VAL A 114 13.16 -10.07 1.68
CA VAL A 114 13.61 -8.74 2.05
C VAL A 114 12.43 -8.02 2.67
N GLN A 115 12.66 -7.45 3.85
CA GLN A 115 11.72 -6.55 4.50
C GLN A 115 12.43 -5.25 4.87
N LYS A 116 11.85 -4.14 4.45
CA LYS A 116 12.25 -2.80 4.86
C LYS A 116 11.07 -2.18 5.59
N ILE A 117 11.19 -2.16 6.91
CA ILE A 117 10.27 -1.45 7.79
C ILE A 117 10.77 -0.02 7.87
N ILE A 118 9.86 0.91 7.60
CA ILE A 118 10.10 2.33 7.53
C ILE A 118 9.20 2.93 8.62
N ASN A 119 9.79 3.12 9.81
CA ASN A 119 9.15 3.25 11.13
C ASN A 119 8.39 1.98 11.63
N ASP A 120 8.67 1.59 12.88
CA ASP A 120 8.17 0.38 13.57
C ASP A 120 6.65 0.36 13.86
N SER A 121 5.91 1.41 13.55
CA SER A 121 4.53 1.61 14.03
C SER A 121 3.41 1.17 13.07
N ILE A 122 3.71 0.38 12.04
CA ILE A 122 2.66 -0.16 11.14
C ILE A 122 2.10 -1.45 11.73
N THR A 123 1.32 -1.28 12.80
CA THR A 123 0.51 -2.34 13.40
C THR A 123 -0.95 -1.97 13.18
N ASP A 124 -1.56 -2.53 12.13
CA ASP A 124 -3.02 -2.57 11.90
C ASP A 124 -3.80 -1.27 12.15
N SER A 125 -3.29 -0.15 11.64
CA SER A 125 -3.99 1.14 11.58
C SER A 125 -5.12 1.13 10.53
N ASN A 126 -6.25 1.75 10.85
CA ASN A 126 -7.38 2.00 9.92
C ASN A 126 -6.99 2.93 8.74
N ASN A 127 -5.78 3.46 8.74
CA ASN A 127 -5.20 4.27 7.68
C ASN A 127 -4.04 3.55 6.99
N ILE A 128 -4.13 2.22 6.81
CA ILE A 128 -3.16 1.47 6.03
C ILE A 128 -3.73 1.24 4.63
N ALA A 129 -3.00 1.71 3.62
CA ALA A 129 -3.18 1.24 2.24
C ALA A 129 -2.06 0.24 1.90
N SER A 130 -2.40 -0.80 1.15
CA SER A 130 -1.46 -1.82 0.69
C SER A 130 -1.61 -2.00 -0.81
N ILE A 131 -0.50 -2.18 -1.50
CA ILE A 131 -0.48 -2.70 -2.87
C ILE A 131 0.48 -3.88 -2.97
N ASP A 132 0.05 -4.87 -3.73
CA ASP A 132 0.87 -6.01 -4.14
C ASP A 132 1.19 -5.89 -5.63
N LEU A 133 2.48 -5.96 -5.97
CA LEU A 133 2.97 -6.01 -7.34
C LEU A 133 3.77 -7.28 -7.54
N ASN A 134 3.48 -8.00 -8.63
CA ASN A 134 4.32 -9.11 -9.06
C ASN A 134 5.47 -8.54 -9.88
N ILE A 135 6.70 -8.81 -9.45
CA ILE A 135 7.91 -8.27 -10.02
C ILE A 135 8.91 -9.38 -10.30
N ALA A 136 9.74 -9.17 -11.31
CA ALA A 136 10.92 -10.00 -11.48
C ALA A 136 12.02 -9.48 -10.54
N GLY A 137 12.77 -10.36 -9.91
CA GLY A 137 13.93 -9.92 -9.15
C GLY A 137 15.07 -10.90 -9.24
N CYS A 138 16.24 -10.39 -8.91
CA CYS A 138 17.47 -11.15 -9.01
C CYS A 138 17.97 -11.55 -7.63
N ALA A 139 18.35 -12.82 -7.53
CA ALA A 139 18.77 -13.41 -6.28
C ALA A 139 20.15 -12.88 -5.86
N LYS A 140 20.38 -12.96 -4.56
CA LYS A 140 21.64 -12.59 -3.94
C LYS A 140 22.79 -13.34 -4.60
N ASP A 141 23.73 -12.57 -5.17
CA ASP A 141 25.03 -13.03 -5.67
C ASP A 141 25.05 -13.69 -7.06
N ILE A 142 23.92 -13.73 -7.77
CA ILE A 142 23.87 -14.28 -9.14
C ILE A 142 23.26 -13.25 -10.09
N ARG A 143 24.07 -12.79 -11.05
CA ARG A 143 23.56 -12.00 -12.17
C ARG A 143 22.88 -12.95 -13.17
N PRO A 144 21.60 -12.73 -13.52
CA PRO A 144 20.96 -13.59 -14.49
C PRO A 144 21.57 -13.42 -15.87
N ALA A 145 21.66 -14.54 -16.59
CA ALA A 145 21.96 -14.55 -18.00
C ALA A 145 20.65 -14.43 -18.82
N TYR A 146 20.76 -14.00 -20.08
CA TYR A 146 19.60 -13.92 -20.98
C TYR A 146 18.88 -15.28 -21.16
N SER A 147 19.63 -16.39 -21.08
CA SER A 147 19.08 -17.75 -21.09
C SER A 147 18.10 -18.02 -19.94
N ASP A 148 18.35 -17.41 -18.77
CA ASP A 148 17.51 -17.56 -17.57
C ASP A 148 16.16 -16.86 -17.78
N LEU A 149 16.18 -15.67 -18.38
CA LEU A 149 14.98 -14.91 -18.74
C LEU A 149 14.13 -15.67 -19.77
N ASN A 150 14.73 -16.17 -20.84
CA ASN A 150 14.00 -16.90 -21.88
C ASN A 150 13.39 -18.21 -21.33
N THR A 151 14.05 -18.86 -20.38
CA THR A 151 13.51 -20.04 -19.69
C THR A 151 12.31 -19.66 -18.82
N CYS A 152 12.45 -18.56 -18.07
CA CYS A 152 11.43 -18.03 -17.15
C CYS A 152 10.15 -17.55 -17.88
N ILE A 153 10.29 -16.89 -19.04
CA ILE A 153 9.15 -16.44 -19.86
C ILE A 153 8.41 -17.63 -20.50
N ARG A 154 9.13 -18.69 -20.87
CA ARG A 154 8.56 -19.87 -21.55
C ARG A 154 7.95 -20.88 -20.60
N THR A 155 8.17 -20.75 -19.30
CA THR A 155 7.57 -21.67 -18.32
C THR A 155 6.11 -21.27 -18.09
N PRO A 156 5.14 -22.20 -18.23
CA PRO A 156 3.74 -21.88 -17.97
C PRO A 156 3.54 -21.39 -16.53
N GLN A 157 2.65 -20.40 -16.37
CA GLN A 157 2.26 -19.78 -15.11
C GLN A 157 1.93 -20.84 -14.04
N GLY A 158 2.90 -21.23 -13.23
CA GLY A 158 2.73 -22.27 -12.21
C GLY A 158 4.00 -22.99 -11.80
N SER A 159 4.98 -23.14 -12.69
CA SER A 159 6.33 -23.59 -12.32
C SER A 159 7.26 -22.39 -12.34
N TYR A 160 7.39 -21.75 -11.18
CA TYR A 160 8.28 -20.63 -10.92
C TYR A 160 9.69 -20.90 -11.43
N CYS A 161 10.41 -19.83 -11.77
CA CYS A 161 11.78 -19.84 -12.26
C CYS A 161 12.73 -20.35 -11.16
N SER A 162 12.67 -21.66 -10.89
CA SER A 162 13.13 -22.30 -9.66
C SER A 162 14.61 -22.62 -9.68
N SER A 163 15.24 -22.63 -10.86
CA SER A 163 16.66 -22.91 -11.05
C SER A 163 17.49 -21.72 -11.52
N SER A 164 16.89 -20.54 -11.71
CA SER A 164 17.53 -19.38 -12.32
C SER A 164 17.91 -18.31 -11.28
N ALA A 165 18.95 -17.54 -11.61
CA ALA A 165 19.31 -16.28 -10.94
C ALA A 165 18.15 -15.26 -10.90
N LEU A 166 17.17 -15.42 -11.79
CA LEU A 166 15.93 -14.67 -11.88
C LEU A 166 14.79 -15.42 -11.17
N LYS A 167 14.05 -14.71 -10.32
CA LYS A 167 12.87 -15.22 -9.59
C LYS A 167 11.72 -14.22 -9.65
N LEU A 168 10.51 -14.70 -9.41
CA LEU A 168 9.33 -13.85 -9.28
C LEU A 168 9.03 -13.59 -7.81
N TYR A 169 8.79 -12.32 -7.49
CA TYR A 169 8.45 -11.88 -6.15
C TYR A 169 7.13 -11.14 -6.16
N THR A 170 6.40 -11.23 -5.05
CA THR A 170 5.36 -10.26 -4.74
C THR A 170 5.96 -9.20 -3.84
N MET A 171 6.06 -7.98 -4.36
CA MET A 171 6.37 -6.80 -3.56
C MET A 171 5.09 -6.24 -2.99
N THR A 172 5.04 -6.18 -1.66
CA THR A 172 3.97 -5.53 -0.92
C THR A 172 4.47 -4.21 -0.37
N VAL A 173 3.80 -3.12 -0.71
CA VAL A 173 4.05 -1.79 -0.15
C VAL A 173 2.85 -1.40 0.70
N LYS A 174 3.05 -1.36 2.01
CA LYS A 174 2.09 -0.82 2.98
C LYS A 174 2.49 0.61 3.32
N VAL A 175 1.53 1.53 3.30
CA VAL A 175 1.73 2.93 3.69
C VAL A 175 0.67 3.31 4.71
N ALA A 176 1.11 3.96 5.78
CA ALA A 176 0.27 4.54 6.81
C ALA A 176 0.65 5.99 7.08
N LYS A 177 -0.32 6.79 7.50
CA LYS A 177 -0.11 8.16 7.98
C LYS A 177 -0.23 8.21 9.51
#